data_AF-A0A0F8XAA7-F1
#
_entry.id   AF-A0A0F8XAA7-F1
#
_cell.length_a   1.000
_cell.length_b   1.000
_cell.length_c   1.000
_cell.angle_alpha   90.00
_cell.angle_beta   90.00
_cell.angle_gamma   90.00
#
_symmetry.space_group_name_H-M   'P 1'
#
loop_
_entity.id
_entity.type
_entity.pdbx_description
1 polymer ?
#
loop_
_entity_poly.entity_id
_entity_poly.type
_entity_poly.pdbx_seq_one_letter_code
_entity_poly.pdbx_strand_id
1 'polypeptide(L)'
;MGCGHWLRTCLLLLVVLALAGCERAPDRLAREAQAALARGDTDVARGKLALIVEGYPDHPRAAEARYWRAEIARTIDKDVRRAQIDYQGLIRRFPASPFALRAR
;
A
#
# COMPACT_ATOMS: atom_id res chain seq x y z
N MET A 1 3.00 -23.41 -41.84
CA MET A 1 2.17 -23.01 -40.68
C MET A 1 2.96 -23.20 -39.39
N GLY A 2 3.10 -22.16 -38.55
CA GLY A 2 3.05 -22.36 -37.09
C GLY A 2 4.30 -22.26 -36.19
N CYS A 3 5.54 -22.06 -36.68
CA CYS A 3 6.72 -22.12 -35.78
C CYS A 3 6.94 -20.89 -34.86
N GLY A 4 6.23 -19.77 -35.07
CA GLY A 4 6.43 -18.53 -34.29
C GLY A 4 5.51 -18.33 -33.09
N HIS A 5 4.47 -19.16 -32.91
CA HIS A 5 3.48 -18.97 -31.85
C HIS A 5 3.99 -19.44 -30.49
N TRP A 6 4.65 -20.60 -30.43
CA TRP A 6 5.15 -21.23 -29.20
C TRP A 6 6.21 -20.40 -28.46
N LEU A 7 7.07 -19.68 -29.21
CA LEU A 7 8.08 -18.82 -28.60
C LEU A 7 7.46 -17.56 -27.96
N ARG A 8 6.38 -17.04 -28.55
CA ARG A 8 5.65 -15.86 -28.07
C ARG A 8 4.75 -16.18 -26.88
N THR A 9 4.10 -17.35 -26.87
CA THR A 9 3.31 -17.81 -25.71
C THR A 9 4.19 -18.15 -24.50
N CYS A 10 5.38 -18.73 -24.70
CA CYS A 10 6.35 -18.91 -23.61
C CYS A 10 6.82 -17.57 -23.01
N LEU A 11 7.07 -16.55 -23.85
CA LEU A 11 7.48 -15.23 -23.38
C LEU A 11 6.36 -14.51 -22.62
N LEU A 12 5.10 -14.67 -23.06
CA LEU A 12 3.93 -14.13 -22.37
C LEU A 12 3.67 -14.82 -21.02
N LEU A 13 3.85 -16.14 -20.92
CA LEU A 13 3.73 -16.89 -19.67
C LEU A 13 4.78 -16.50 -18.62
N LEU A 14 6.01 -16.22 -19.05
CA LEU A 14 7.09 -15.75 -18.16
C LEU A 14 6.81 -14.34 -17.59
N VAL A 15 6.22 -13.44 -18.39
CA VAL A 15 5.82 -12.10 -17.93
C VAL A 15 4.66 -12.17 -16.93
N VAL A 16 3.69 -13.06 -17.15
CA VAL A 16 2.56 -13.28 -16.22
C VAL A 16 3.04 -13.86 -14.88
N LEU A 17 4.04 -14.74 -14.89
CA LEU A 17 4.62 -15.31 -13.65
C LEU A 17 5.45 -14.31 -12.85
N ALA A 18 6.13 -13.36 -13.50
CA ALA A 18 6.89 -12.31 -12.84
C ALA A 18 5.99 -11.28 -12.13
N LEU A 19 4.79 -11.03 -12.64
CA LEU A 19 3.82 -10.10 -12.04
C LEU A 19 3.18 -10.66 -10.76
N ALA A 20 3.05 -11.98 -10.63
CA ALA A 20 2.38 -12.64 -9.49
C ALA A 20 3.18 -12.59 -8.17
N GLY A 21 4.47 -12.26 -8.21
CA GLY A 21 5.35 -12.22 -7.03
C GLY A 21 5.22 -10.96 -6.18
N CYS A 22 4.89 -9.81 -6.78
CA CYS A 22 4.88 -8.51 -6.10
C CYS A 22 3.59 -8.20 -5.34
N GLU A 23 2.47 -8.83 -5.71
CA GLU A 23 1.16 -8.50 -5.11
C GLU A 23 1.04 -8.97 -3.65
N ARG A 24 1.74 -10.05 -3.26
CA ARG A 24 1.59 -10.64 -1.91
C ARG A 24 2.27 -9.85 -0.79
N ALA A 25 3.33 -9.10 -1.09
CA ALA A 25 4.10 -8.38 -0.09
C ALA A 25 3.31 -7.22 0.56
N PRO A 26 2.71 -6.26 -0.18
CA PRO A 26 1.96 -5.16 0.42
C PRO A 26 0.70 -5.65 1.16
N ASP A 27 0.02 -6.70 0.67
CA ASP A 27 -1.13 -7.29 1.38
C ASP A 27 -0.74 -7.91 2.72
N ARG A 28 0.40 -8.63 2.77
CA ARG A 28 0.91 -9.21 4.02
C ARG A 28 1.27 -8.11 5.01
N LEU A 29 1.99 -7.08 4.55
CA LEU A 29 2.34 -5.93 5.39
C LEU A 29 1.08 -5.22 5.92
N ALA A 30 0.04 -5.09 5.11
CA ALA A 30 -1.20 -4.43 5.51
C ALA A 30 -1.93 -5.23 6.59
N ARG A 31 -2.02 -6.56 6.44
CA ARG A 31 -2.60 -7.43 7.47
C ARG A 31 -1.82 -7.37 8.79
N GLU A 32 -0.49 -7.39 8.73
CA GLU A 32 0.36 -7.28 9.92
C GLU A 32 0.19 -5.91 10.61
N ALA A 33 0.11 -4.83 9.82
CA ALA A 33 -0.15 -3.48 10.34
C ALA A 33 -1.51 -3.36 11.01
N GLN A 34 -2.57 -3.90 10.39
CA GLN A 34 -3.91 -3.93 10.98
C GLN A 34 -3.95 -4.72 12.28
N ALA A 35 -3.29 -5.89 12.31
CA ALA A 35 -3.20 -6.69 13.52
C ALA A 35 -2.45 -5.95 14.64
N ALA A 36 -1.40 -5.20 14.31
CA ALA A 36 -0.68 -4.36 15.25
C ALA A 36 -1.55 -3.20 15.77
N LEU A 37 -2.28 -2.50 14.88
CA LEU A 37 -3.24 -1.46 15.27
C LEU A 37 -4.32 -2.01 16.23
N ALA A 38 -4.85 -3.20 15.96
CA ALA A 38 -5.86 -3.83 16.81
C ALA A 38 -5.34 -4.19 18.21
N ARG A 39 -4.03 -4.45 18.35
CA ARG A 39 -3.36 -4.68 19.64
C ARG A 39 -2.91 -3.38 20.32
N GLY A 40 -2.97 -2.25 19.64
CA GLY A 40 -2.39 -0.99 20.11
C GLY A 40 -0.88 -0.85 19.88
N ASP A 41 -0.23 -1.83 19.22
CA ASP A 41 1.21 -1.84 18.90
C ASP A 41 1.52 -0.81 17.81
N THR A 42 1.54 0.46 18.18
CA THR A 42 1.54 1.56 17.22
C THR A 42 2.87 1.67 16.47
N ASP A 43 3.98 1.32 17.12
CA ASP A 43 5.32 1.35 16.52
C ASP A 43 5.47 0.28 15.43
N VAL A 44 5.00 -0.92 15.71
CA VAL A 44 4.99 -2.02 14.73
C VAL A 44 4.10 -1.66 13.55
N ALA A 45 2.89 -1.14 13.82
CA ALA A 45 1.98 -0.68 12.79
C ALA A 45 2.65 0.40 11.91
N ARG A 46 3.22 1.43 12.52
CA ARG A 46 3.89 2.53 11.82
C ARG A 46 5.00 2.03 10.89
N GLY A 47 5.85 1.13 11.37
CA GLY A 47 6.94 0.57 10.57
C GLY A 47 6.42 -0.17 9.34
N LYS A 48 5.40 -1.02 9.51
CA LYS A 48 4.79 -1.78 8.41
C LYS A 48 4.08 -0.88 7.40
N LEU A 49 3.37 0.13 7.88
CA LEU A 49 2.71 1.14 7.04
C LEU A 49 3.75 1.95 6.24
N ALA A 50 4.88 2.32 6.84
CA ALA A 50 5.95 3.02 6.15
C ALA A 50 6.53 2.21 4.98
N LEU A 51 6.79 0.91 5.22
CA LEU A 51 7.26 0.01 4.17
C LEU A 51 6.28 -0.07 2.98
N ILE A 52 4.96 -0.03 3.24
CA ILE A 52 3.97 -0.01 2.16
C ILE A 52 4.03 1.30 1.39
N VAL A 53 4.03 2.44 2.10
CA VAL A 53 3.95 3.75 1.46
C VAL A 53 5.22 4.08 0.65
N GLU A 54 6.37 3.63 1.11
CA GLU A 54 7.68 3.87 0.49
C GLU A 54 7.99 2.83 -0.60
N GLY A 55 7.73 1.54 -0.31
CA GLY A 55 8.03 0.45 -1.25
C GLY A 55 6.98 0.24 -2.33
N TYR A 56 5.72 0.63 -2.09
CA TYR A 56 4.60 0.36 -2.98
C TYR A 56 3.71 1.61 -3.18
N PRO A 57 4.27 2.75 -3.59
CA PRO A 57 3.62 4.07 -3.49
C PRO A 57 2.32 4.22 -4.28
N ASP A 58 2.14 3.44 -5.35
CA ASP A 58 0.98 3.46 -6.25
C ASP A 58 0.06 2.24 -6.07
N HIS A 59 0.40 1.33 -5.16
CA HIS A 59 -0.41 0.14 -4.88
C HIS A 59 -1.69 0.53 -4.11
N PRO A 60 -2.84 -0.16 -4.32
CA PRO A 60 -4.07 0.13 -3.58
C PRO A 60 -3.92 0.12 -2.05
N ARG A 61 -3.06 -0.76 -1.52
CA ARG A 61 -2.73 -0.81 -0.07
C ARG A 61 -1.98 0.42 0.43
N ALA A 62 -1.28 1.17 -0.43
CA ALA A 62 -0.66 2.41 0.01
C ALA A 62 -1.69 3.50 0.33
N ALA A 63 -2.92 3.41 -0.22
CA ALA A 63 -4.01 4.30 0.17
C ALA A 63 -4.41 4.08 1.64
N GLU A 64 -4.68 2.81 1.97
CA GLU A 64 -4.94 2.36 3.34
C GLU A 64 -3.76 2.70 4.27
N ALA A 65 -2.53 2.45 3.82
CA ALA A 65 -1.36 2.64 4.65
C ALA A 65 -1.11 4.13 4.97
N ARG A 66 -1.28 5.03 4.00
CA ARG A 66 -1.19 6.48 4.21
C ARG A 66 -2.25 6.96 5.20
N TYR A 67 -3.48 6.46 5.09
CA TYR A 67 -4.57 6.83 6.00
C TYR A 67 -4.25 6.46 7.45
N TRP A 68 -3.90 5.20 7.71
CA TRP A 68 -3.62 4.76 9.07
C TRP A 68 -2.36 5.40 9.64
N ARG A 69 -1.34 5.63 8.81
CA ARG A 69 -0.13 6.35 9.24
C ARG A 69 -0.44 7.79 9.62
N ALA A 70 -1.33 8.45 8.88
CA ALA A 70 -1.82 9.77 9.21
C ALA A 70 -2.62 9.78 10.52
N GLU A 71 -3.51 8.80 10.73
CA GLU A 71 -4.26 8.69 12.00
C GLU A 71 -3.31 8.48 13.19
N ILE A 72 -2.29 7.64 13.07
CA ILE A 72 -1.26 7.47 14.10
C ILE A 72 -0.57 8.82 14.38
N ALA A 73 -0.11 9.52 13.33
CA ALA A 73 0.56 10.81 13.49
C ALA A 73 -0.36 11.85 14.16
N ARG A 74 -1.63 11.90 13.78
CA ARG A 74 -2.62 12.84 14.32
C ARG A 74 -2.99 12.52 15.78
N THR A 75 -3.22 11.25 16.08
CA THR A 75 -3.81 10.83 17.36
C THR A 75 -2.79 10.50 18.42
N ILE A 76 -1.69 9.84 18.06
CA ILE A 76 -0.65 9.38 18.98
C ILE A 76 0.47 10.40 19.07
N ASP A 77 1.06 10.78 17.93
CA ASP A 77 2.21 11.72 17.93
C ASP A 77 1.80 13.17 18.14
N LYS A 78 0.51 13.47 17.95
CA LYS A 78 -0.03 14.84 17.86
C LYS A 78 0.66 15.69 16.78
N ASP A 79 1.31 15.06 15.81
CA ASP A 79 1.95 15.70 14.66
C ASP A 79 0.95 15.87 13.52
N VAL A 80 0.15 16.93 13.64
CA VAL A 80 -0.87 17.28 12.66
C VAL A 80 -0.27 17.59 11.29
N ARG A 81 0.95 18.14 11.24
CA ARG A 81 1.60 18.46 9.96
C ARG A 81 1.92 17.19 9.19
N ARG A 82 2.52 16.20 9.86
CA ARG A 82 2.81 14.90 9.24
C ARG A 82 1.55 14.18 8.80
N ALA A 83 0.50 14.21 9.62
CA ALA A 83 -0.79 13.65 9.25
C ALA A 83 -1.37 14.32 7.99
N GLN A 84 -1.32 15.64 7.91
CA GLN A 84 -1.80 16.41 6.75
C GLN A 84 -1.04 16.06 5.47
N ILE A 85 0.28 15.89 5.54
CA ILE A 85 1.09 15.46 4.39
C ILE A 85 0.61 14.10 3.86
N ASP A 86 0.37 13.14 4.76
CA ASP A 86 -0.10 11.81 4.38
C ASP A 86 -1.53 11.82 3.83
N TYR A 87 -2.45 12.59 4.43
CA TYR A 87 -3.81 12.76 3.90
C TYR A 87 -3.83 13.44 2.53
N GLN A 88 -3.04 14.49 2.33
CA GLN A 88 -2.94 15.16 1.02
C GLN A 88 -2.29 14.24 -0.03
N GLY A 89 -1.29 13.45 0.36
CA GLY A 89 -0.71 12.42 -0.50
C GLY A 89 -1.75 11.38 -0.90
N LEU A 90 -2.57 10.94 0.04
CA LEU A 90 -3.68 10.01 -0.17
C LEU A 90 -4.73 10.57 -1.14
N ILE A 91 -5.22 11.79 -0.92
CA ILE A 91 -6.23 12.42 -1.78
C ILE A 91 -5.71 12.63 -3.21
N ARG A 92 -4.45 13.06 -3.35
CA ARG A 92 -3.85 13.32 -4.66
C ARG A 92 -3.57 12.06 -5.46
N ARG A 93 -3.04 11.00 -4.83
CA ARG A 93 -2.67 9.74 -5.53
C ARG A 93 -3.82 8.74 -5.63
N PHE A 94 -4.75 8.73 -4.69
CA PHE A 94 -5.85 7.76 -4.65
C PHE A 94 -7.21 8.44 -4.48
N PRO A 95 -7.61 9.34 -5.40
CA PRO A 95 -8.81 10.15 -5.24
C PRO A 95 -10.11 9.35 -5.15
N ALA A 96 -10.14 8.15 -5.75
CA ALA A 96 -11.29 7.24 -5.72
C ALA A 96 -11.26 6.24 -4.56
N SER A 97 -10.22 6.26 -3.72
CA SER A 97 -10.12 5.33 -2.59
C SER A 97 -11.13 5.68 -1.50
N PRO A 98 -11.80 4.69 -0.87
CA PRO A 98 -12.64 4.94 0.30
C PRO A 98 -11.91 5.69 1.42
N PHE A 99 -10.60 5.49 1.53
CA PHE A 99 -9.76 6.18 2.52
C PHE A 99 -9.56 7.66 2.19
N ALA A 100 -9.50 8.03 0.91
CA ALA A 100 -9.38 9.44 0.51
C ALA A 100 -10.64 10.23 0.84
N LEU A 101 -11.81 9.59 0.78
CA LEU A 101 -13.06 10.23 1.18
C LEU A 101 -13.09 10.54 2.70
N ARG A 102 -12.48 9.68 3.52
CA ARG A 102 -12.36 9.87 4.98
C ARG A 102 -11.28 10.86 5.39
N ALA A 103 -10.39 11.23 4.47
CA ALA A 103 -9.26 12.12 4.71
C ALA A 103 -9.52 13.59 4.33
N ARG A 104 -10.70 13.87 3.76
CA ARG A 104 -11.16 15.23 3.42
C ARG A 104 -11.79 15.88 4.64
#